data_AF-A0A6J7JVU7-F1
#
_entry.id   AF-A0A6J7JVU7-F1
#
_cell.length_a   1.000
_cell.length_b   1.000
_cell.length_c   1.000
_cell.angle_alpha   90.00
_cell.angle_beta   90.00
_cell.angle_gamma   90.00
#
_symmetry.space_group_name_H-M   'P 1'
#
loop_
_entity.id
_entity.type
_entity.pdbx_description
1 polymer ?
#
loop_
_entity_poly.entity_id
_entity_poly.type
_entity_poly.pdbx_seq_one_letter_code
_entity_poly.pdbx_strand_id
1 'polypeptide(L)'
;MGIIEKLTPEDLIHGRKIAGTGTIDAAGNVGPIGGINEKLIGAAKAGATIFLAPAANCVDLTHIPKGLLVIPVETLKAAVSALKSENPATISGCK
;
A
#
# COMPACT_ATOMS: atom_id res chain seq x y z
N MET A 1 -11.34 5.87 -7.47
CA MET A 1 -11.06 7.29 -7.18
C MET A 1 -11.18 7.50 -5.68
N GLY A 2 -10.13 8.03 -5.04
CA GLY A 2 -10.24 8.82 -3.81
C GLY A 2 -10.05 8.07 -2.49
N ILE A 3 -8.93 8.32 -1.80
CA ILE A 3 -8.93 9.28 -0.67
C ILE A 3 -7.49 9.67 -0.25
N ILE A 4 -6.46 8.89 -0.60
CA ILE A 4 -5.06 9.24 -0.25
C ILE A 4 -4.29 9.93 -1.38
N GLU A 5 -4.76 9.85 -2.64
CA GLU A 5 -4.14 10.53 -3.80
C GLU A 5 -4.24 12.07 -3.76
N LYS A 6 -4.80 12.67 -2.69
CA LYS A 6 -5.10 14.11 -2.65
C LYS A 6 -4.80 14.79 -1.32
N LEU A 7 -3.91 14.23 -0.52
CA LEU A 7 -3.47 14.83 0.73
C LEU A 7 -1.94 14.89 0.79
N THR A 8 -1.33 15.66 -0.11
CA THR A 8 -0.32 16.70 0.20
C THR A 8 0.41 17.14 -1.08
N PRO A 9 0.73 18.43 -1.24
CA PRO A 9 1.59 18.94 -2.32
C PRO A 9 3.08 18.62 -2.12
N GLU A 10 3.45 17.85 -1.09
CA GLU A 10 4.79 17.31 -0.93
C GLU A 10 4.98 16.15 -1.90
N ASP A 11 6.13 16.09 -2.58
CA ASP A 11 6.52 14.99 -3.48
C ASP A 11 6.84 13.71 -2.68
N LEU A 12 5.86 13.22 -1.90
CA LEU A 12 5.93 11.95 -1.16
C LEU A 12 6.11 10.75 -2.08
N ILE A 13 5.80 10.97 -3.35
CA ILE A 13 5.70 9.96 -4.37
C ILE A 13 7.06 9.81 -5.06
N HIS A 14 7.89 10.86 -5.11
CA HIS A 14 9.21 10.87 -5.76
C HIS A 14 9.16 10.27 -7.18
N GLY A 15 8.07 10.53 -7.91
CA GLY A 15 7.81 9.96 -9.24
C GLY A 15 7.40 8.48 -9.31
N ARG A 16 7.16 7.80 -8.17
CA ARG A 16 6.72 6.40 -8.10
C ARG A 16 5.22 6.25 -8.35
N LYS A 17 4.75 5.11 -8.88
CA LYS A 17 3.30 4.83 -8.93
C LYS A 17 2.91 3.96 -7.74
N ILE A 18 2.06 4.51 -6.88
CA ILE A 18 1.65 3.87 -5.63
C ILE A 18 0.17 3.50 -5.71
N ALA A 19 -0.18 2.31 -5.25
CA ALA A 19 -1.54 1.90 -4.98
C ALA A 19 -1.70 1.57 -3.49
N GLY A 20 -2.89 1.78 -2.92
CA GLY A 20 -3.16 1.45 -1.53
C GLY A 20 -4.61 1.01 -1.34
N THR A 21 -4.81 0.05 -0.44
CA THR A 21 -6.15 -0.40 -0.04
C THR A 21 -6.18 -0.64 1.46
N GLY A 22 -7.31 -0.34 2.09
CA GLY A 22 -7.51 -0.51 3.52
C GLY A 22 -8.79 0.18 3.94
N THR A 23 -9.42 -0.33 4.98
CA THR A 23 -10.37 0.47 5.75
C THR A 23 -9.59 1.29 6.76
N ILE A 24 -10.01 2.51 7.05
CA ILE A 24 -9.40 3.35 8.08
C ILE A 24 -10.48 3.65 9.10
N ASP A 25 -10.25 3.28 10.36
CA ASP A 25 -11.14 3.65 11.46
C ASP A 25 -10.85 5.08 11.96
N ALA A 26 -11.71 5.60 12.85
CA ALA A 26 -11.54 6.95 13.41
C ALA A 26 -10.26 7.10 14.27
N ALA A 27 -9.67 5.99 14.72
CA ALA A 27 -8.40 5.98 15.44
C ALA A 27 -7.18 5.91 14.49
N GLY A 28 -7.41 5.77 13.18
CA GLY A 28 -6.37 5.70 12.16
C GLY A 28 -5.79 4.30 11.96
N ASN A 29 -6.43 3.25 12.48
CA ASN A 29 -6.05 1.86 12.25
C ASN A 29 -6.48 1.41 10.86
N VAL A 30 -5.62 0.64 10.20
CA VAL A 30 -5.85 0.08 8.88
C VAL A 30 -6.38 -1.34 9.03
N GLY A 31 -7.64 -1.54 8.65
CA GLY A 31 -8.32 -2.84 8.73
C GLY A 31 -8.17 -3.68 7.46
N PRO A 32 -8.41 -5.00 7.57
CA PRO A 32 -8.34 -5.92 6.45
C PRO A 32 -9.42 -5.64 5.40
N ILE A 33 -9.17 -6.09 4.18
CA ILE A 33 -10.04 -5.94 3.03
C ILE A 33 -10.24 -7.28 2.30
N GLY A 34 -11.40 -7.43 1.66
CA GLY A 34 -11.65 -8.54 0.74
C GLY A 34 -11.05 -8.30 -0.64
N GLY A 35 -10.71 -9.39 -1.34
CA GLY A 35 -10.23 -9.36 -2.73
C GLY A 35 -8.86 -8.69 -2.90
N ILE A 36 -7.95 -8.92 -1.94
CA ILE A 36 -6.60 -8.34 -1.94
C ILE A 36 -5.80 -8.77 -3.20
N ASN A 37 -5.97 -10.01 -3.66
CA ASN A 37 -5.26 -10.54 -4.84
C ASN A 37 -5.72 -9.84 -6.13
N GLU A 38 -7.02 -9.64 -6.32
CA GLU A 38 -7.59 -8.93 -7.46
C GLU A 38 -7.12 -7.48 -7.50
N LYS A 39 -7.01 -6.84 -6.32
CA LYS A 39 -6.51 -5.47 -6.18
C LYS A 39 -5.02 -5.37 -6.49
N LEU A 40 -4.21 -6.34 -6.09
CA LEU A 40 -2.79 -6.41 -6.46
C LEU A 40 -2.61 -6.54 -7.97
N ILE A 41 -3.39 -7.41 -8.62
CA ILE A 41 -3.37 -7.57 -10.08
C ILE A 41 -3.77 -6.25 -10.76
N GLY A 42 -4.82 -5.59 -10.26
CA GLY A 42 -5.25 -4.28 -10.77
C GLY A 42 -4.18 -3.21 -10.64
N ALA A 43 -3.49 -3.16 -9.49
CA ALA A 43 -2.41 -2.23 -9.24
C ALA A 43 -1.20 -2.49 -10.16
N ALA A 44 -0.78 -3.74 -10.31
CA ALA A 44 0.29 -4.12 -11.22
C ALA A 44 -0.06 -3.75 -12.68
N LYS A 45 -1.31 -3.99 -13.11
CA LYS A 45 -1.81 -3.60 -14.45
C LYS A 45 -1.83 -2.07 -14.65
N ALA A 46 -2.08 -1.29 -13.60
CA ALA A 46 -1.99 0.16 -13.62
C ALA A 46 -0.55 0.69 -13.63
N GLY A 47 0.44 -0.20 -13.51
CA GLY A 47 1.86 0.12 -13.46
C GLY A 47 2.32 0.62 -12.09
N ALA A 48 1.60 0.30 -11.01
CA ALA A 48 2.08 0.55 -9.66
C ALA A 48 3.31 -0.30 -9.38
N THR A 49 4.30 0.29 -8.73
CA THR A 49 5.52 -0.40 -8.26
C THR A 49 5.46 -0.68 -6.77
N ILE A 50 4.62 0.06 -6.04
CA ILE A 50 4.39 -0.09 -4.60
C ILE A 50 2.89 -0.25 -4.33
N PHE A 51 2.56 -1.20 -3.48
CA PHE A 51 1.21 -1.46 -3.00
C PHE A 51 1.17 -1.46 -1.46
N LEU A 52 0.42 -0.53 -0.87
CA LEU A 52 0.17 -0.52 0.57
C LEU A 52 -1.02 -1.43 0.89
N ALA A 53 -0.79 -2.47 1.69
CA ALA A 53 -1.78 -3.45 2.10
C ALA A 53 -1.94 -3.47 3.63
N PRO A 54 -3.12 -3.80 4.18
CA PRO A 54 -3.26 -4.04 5.61
C PRO A 54 -2.35 -5.21 6.03
N ALA A 55 -1.63 -5.10 7.14
CA ALA A 55 -0.76 -6.19 7.63
C ALA A 55 -1.54 -7.50 7.84
N ALA A 56 -2.79 -7.39 8.30
CA ALA A 56 -3.70 -8.51 8.48
C ALA A 56 -4.04 -9.25 7.18
N ASN A 57 -3.86 -8.63 6.00
CA ASN A 57 -4.09 -9.29 4.71
C ASN A 57 -2.86 -9.98 4.13
N CYS A 58 -1.67 -9.86 4.73
CA CYS A 58 -0.49 -10.57 4.20
C CYS A 58 -0.74 -12.09 4.14
N VAL A 59 -1.52 -12.63 5.08
CA VAL A 59 -1.87 -14.07 5.12
C VAL A 59 -2.81 -14.51 3.98
N ASP A 60 -3.56 -13.58 3.41
CA ASP A 60 -4.50 -13.82 2.31
C ASP A 60 -3.84 -13.66 0.93
N LEU A 61 -2.56 -13.27 0.90
CA LEU A 61 -1.81 -13.11 -0.33
C LEU A 61 -1.38 -14.48 -0.85
N THR A 62 -1.95 -14.88 -1.98
CA THR A 62 -1.55 -16.10 -2.66
C THR A 62 -0.53 -15.82 -3.77
N HIS A 63 -0.58 -14.62 -4.35
CA HIS A 63 0.28 -14.26 -5.47
C HIS A 63 0.57 -12.76 -5.49
N ILE A 64 1.86 -12.41 -5.46
CA ILE A 64 2.33 -11.05 -5.67
C ILE A 64 2.88 -10.92 -7.10
N PRO A 65 2.32 -10.04 -7.94
CA PRO A 65 2.84 -9.79 -9.27
C PRO A 65 4.31 -9.35 -9.25
N LYS A 66 5.12 -9.87 -10.19
CA LYS A 66 6.53 -9.46 -10.31
C LYS A 66 6.62 -7.95 -10.58
N GLY A 67 7.53 -7.28 -9.85
CA GLY A 67 7.73 -5.83 -9.96
C GLY A 67 6.77 -5.00 -9.11
N LEU A 68 5.87 -5.62 -8.35
CA LEU A 68 5.03 -4.95 -7.35
C LEU A 68 5.54 -5.27 -5.95
N LEU A 69 5.95 -4.23 -5.19
CA LEU A 69 6.34 -4.34 -3.79
C LEU A 69 5.11 -4.15 -2.90
N VAL A 70 4.76 -5.16 -2.10
CA VAL A 70 3.65 -5.07 -1.15
C VAL A 70 4.16 -4.72 0.23
N ILE A 71 3.79 -3.54 0.73
CA ILE A 71 4.20 -3.04 2.04
C ILE A 71 3.02 -3.17 3.01
N PRO A 72 3.16 -3.96 4.08
CA PRO A 72 2.13 -4.07 5.11
C PRO A 72 2.07 -2.82 5.97
N VAL A 73 0.85 -2.37 6.28
CA VAL A 73 0.59 -1.23 7.18
C VAL A 73 -0.53 -1.57 8.16
N GLU A 74 -0.37 -1.14 9.41
CA GLU A 74 -1.38 -1.29 10.47
C GLU A 74 -2.08 0.03 10.78
N THR A 75 -1.49 1.17 10.40
CA THR A 75 -2.03 2.50 10.67
C THR A 75 -1.81 3.44 9.49
N LEU A 76 -2.64 4.48 9.37
CA LEU A 76 -2.46 5.55 8.40
C LEU A 76 -1.10 6.25 8.58
N LYS A 77 -0.66 6.42 9.82
CA LYS A 77 0.64 7.01 10.13
C LYS A 77 1.79 6.15 9.59
N ALA A 78 1.71 4.82 9.76
CA ALA A 78 2.70 3.90 9.20
C ALA A 78 2.73 3.97 7.66
N ALA A 79 1.57 4.07 7.01
CA ALA A 79 1.47 4.24 5.57
C ALA A 79 2.15 5.53 5.10
N VAL A 80 1.90 6.66 5.74
CA VAL A 80 2.54 7.95 5.39
C VAL A 80 4.04 7.91 5.66
N SER A 81 4.48 7.34 6.78
CA SER A 81 5.90 7.16 7.09
C SER A 81 6.63 6.27 6.08
N ALA A 82 5.97 5.21 5.60
CA ALA A 82 6.53 4.33 4.57
C ALA A 82 6.73 5.06 3.23
N LEU A 83 5.84 5.98 2.88
CA LEU A 83 5.96 6.79 1.66
C LEU A 83 6.99 7.92 1.79
N LYS A 84 7.11 8.53 2.98
CA LYS A 84 8.13 9.55 3.28
C LYS A 84 9.55 9.00 3.33
N SER A 85 9.71 7.69 3.52
CA SER A 85 11.03 7.07 3.51
C SER A 85 11.62 7.07 2.10
N GLU A 86 12.89 7.47 1.98
CA GLU A 86 13.62 7.41 0.70
C GLU A 86 13.81 5.97 0.21
N ASN A 87 13.70 4.96 1.10
CA ASN A 87 13.97 3.56 0.75
C ASN A 87 12.84 2.59 1.20
N PRO A 88 11.66 2.61 0.56
CA PRO A 88 10.54 1.74 0.92
C PRO A 88 10.84 0.23 0.77
N ALA A 89 11.90 -0.14 0.03
CA ALA A 89 12.34 -1.51 -0.15
C ALA A 89 13.02 -2.14 1.08
N THR A 90 13.41 -1.35 2.09
CA THR A 90 13.94 -1.88 3.36
C THR A 90 12.84 -2.23 4.35
N ILE A 91 11.60 -1.81 4.08
CA ILE A 91 10.44 -2.19 4.87
C ILE A 91 10.10 -3.62 4.46
N SER A 92 10.15 -4.54 5.43
CA SER A 92 9.80 -5.95 5.24
C SER A 92 8.42 -6.06 4.59
N GLY A 93 8.40 -6.33 3.28
CA GLY A 93 7.16 -6.53 2.55
C GLY A 93 6.44 -7.80 2.99
N CYS A 94 5.16 -7.92 2.65
CA CYS A 94 4.46 -9.19 2.80
C CYS A 94 5.22 -10.26 1.97
N LYS A 95 5.43 -11.43 2.56
CA LYS A 95 6.06 -12.59 1.90
C LYS A 95 5.01 -13.62 1.52
#